data_AF-A0A929T5Z2-F1
#
_entry.id   AF-A0A929T5Z2-F1
#
_cell.length_a   1.000
_cell.length_b   1.000
_cell.length_c   1.000
_cell.angle_alpha   90.00
_cell.angle_beta   90.00
_cell.angle_gamma   90.00
#
_symmetry.space_group_name_H-M   'P 1'
#
loop_
_entity.id
_entity.type
_entity.pdbx_description
1 polymer ?
#
loop_
_entity_poly.entity_id
_entity_poly.type
_entity_poly.pdbx_seq_one_letter_code
_entity_poly.pdbx_strand_id
1 'polypeptide(L)' 'ANGKLTPLEIESLPEGAKIMTLECGMRFLADYLEGDIYFHTARPAHNLDRARTQIALVQDMERKWEEMKKEVLLR' A
#
# COMPACT_ATOMS: atom_id res chain seq x y z
N ALA A 1 23.15 3.79 17.88
CA ALA A 1 22.05 4.52 17.24
C ALA A 1 20.86 4.48 18.18
N ASN A 2 20.35 5.63 18.63
CA ASN A 2 19.33 5.70 19.69
C ASN A 2 17.90 5.44 19.16
N GLY A 3 17.74 4.48 18.24
CA GLY A 3 16.49 3.79 17.88
C GLY A 3 15.25 4.63 17.52
N LYS A 4 15.39 5.93 17.24
CA LYS A 4 14.25 6.83 16.99
C LYS A 4 14.26 7.29 15.54
N LEU A 5 13.08 7.24 14.91
CA LEU A 5 12.83 7.87 13.62
C LEU A 5 13.08 9.37 13.73
N THR A 6 13.66 9.95 12.68
CA THR A 6 13.78 11.39 12.49
C THR A 6 12.38 12.01 12.32
N PRO A 7 12.22 13.32 12.59
CA PRO A 7 10.94 14.00 12.36
C PRO A 7 10.42 13.79 10.93
N LEU A 8 11.31 13.86 9.93
CA LEU A 8 10.94 13.65 8.53
C LEU A 8 10.47 12.21 8.24
N GLU A 9 11.10 11.21 8.85
CA GLU A 9 10.66 9.81 8.72
C GLU A 9 9.28 9.58 9.35
N ILE A 10 8.98 10.25 10.47
CA ILE A 10 7.65 10.22 11.10
C ILE A 10 6.63 10.89 10.18
N GLU A 11 6.92 12.10 9.69
CA GLU A 11 6.05 12.84 8.77
C GLU A 11 5.74 12.05 7.48
N SER A 12 6.68 11.20 7.05
CA SER A 12 6.55 10.41 5.82
C SER A 12 5.76 9.09 5.98
N LEU A 13 5.31 8.74 7.19
CA LEU A 13 4.62 7.46 7.43
C LEU A 13 3.33 7.29 6.61
N PRO A 14 2.44 8.30 6.47
CA PRO A 14 1.24 8.18 5.63
C PRO A 14 1.59 7.95 4.15
N GLU A 15 2.56 8.69 3.62
CA GLU A 15 3.08 8.53 2.27
C GLU A 15 3.67 7.13 2.06
N GLY A 16 4.48 6.64 3.00
CA GLY A 16 5.05 5.30 2.96
C GLY A 16 3.99 4.21 2.92
N ALA A 17 2.97 4.30 3.78
CA ALA A 17 1.86 3.35 3.79
C ALA A 17 1.11 3.33 2.44
N LYS A 18 0.82 4.50 1.86
CA LYS A 18 0.15 4.61 0.56
C LYS A 18 1.01 4.04 -0.57
N ILE A 19 2.29 4.39 -0.62
CA ILE A 19 3.22 3.94 -1.68
C ILE A 19 3.38 2.42 -1.63
N MET A 20 3.60 1.83 -0.45
CA MET A 20 3.75 0.38 -0.33
C MET A 20 2.49 -0.38 -0.76
N THR A 21 1.31 0.15 -0.41
CA THR A 21 0.03 -0.43 -0.82
C THR A 21 -0.14 -0.37 -2.33
N LEU A 22 0.18 0.78 -2.94
CA LEU A 22 0.10 0.97 -4.38
C LEU A 22 1.11 0.08 -5.13
N GLU A 23 2.37 0.02 -4.68
CA GLU A 23 3.41 -0.85 -5.25
C GLU A 23 2.95 -2.31 -5.23
N CYS A 24 2.44 -2.79 -4.09
CA CYS A 24 1.94 -4.15 -3.96
C CYS A 24 0.76 -4.42 -4.90
N GLY A 25 -0.18 -3.49 -5.01
CA GLY A 25 -1.31 -3.57 -5.95
C GLY A 25 -0.86 -3.64 -7.42
N MET A 26 0.10 -2.81 -7.81
CA MET A 26 0.68 -2.84 -9.17
C MET A 26 1.39 -4.16 -9.45
N ARG A 27 2.12 -4.71 -8.48
CA ARG A 27 2.79 -6.02 -8.62
C ARG A 27 1.81 -7.16 -8.77
N PHE A 28 0.69 -7.16 -8.03
CA PHE A 28 -0.37 -8.15 -8.25
C PHE A 28 -1.01 -8.00 -9.64
N LEU A 29 -1.24 -6.78 -10.10
CA LEU A 29 -1.80 -6.55 -11.43
C LEU A 29 -0.85 -7.00 -12.54
N ALA A 30 0.44 -6.68 -12.42
CA ALA A 30 1.47 -7.11 -13.35
C ALA A 30 1.55 -8.64 -13.40
N ASP A 31 1.61 -9.30 -12.24
CA ASP A 31 1.67 -10.76 -12.16
C ASP A 31 0.43 -11.42 -12.80
N TYR A 32 -0.77 -10.85 -12.59
CA TYR A 32 -1.98 -11.32 -13.27
C TYR A 32 -1.89 -11.22 -14.80
N LEU A 33 -1.33 -10.12 -15.33
CA LEU A 33 -1.17 -9.92 -16.77
C LEU A 33 -0.09 -10.85 -17.37
N GLU A 34 0.91 -11.23 -16.56
CA GLU A 34 1.99 -12.15 -16.94
C GLU A 34 1.61 -13.63 -16.78
N GLY A 35 0.41 -13.93 -16.28
CA GLY A 35 -0.09 -15.30 -16.13
C GLY A 35 0.21 -15.95 -14.77
N ASP A 36 0.28 -15.14 -13.71
CA ASP A 36 0.46 -15.57 -12.32
C ASP A 36 1.76 -16.37 -12.07
N ILE A 37 2.90 -15.82 -12.49
CA ILE A 37 4.22 -16.49 -12.46
C ILE A 37 5.03 -16.22 -11.19
N TYR A 38 4.68 -15.17 -10.44
CA TYR A 38 5.44 -14.71 -9.28
C TYR A 38 4.74 -15.07 -7.96
N PHE A 39 3.48 -14.70 -7.79
CA PHE A 39 2.72 -14.98 -6.57
C PHE A 39 1.92 -16.27 -6.71
N HIS A 40 1.92 -17.09 -5.66
CA HIS A 40 1.05 -18.25 -5.61
C HIS A 40 -0.45 -17.85 -5.68
N THR A 41 -1.18 -18.47 -6.59
CA THR A 41 -2.61 -18.33 -6.78
C THR A 41 -3.35 -19.64 -6.49
N ALA A 42 -4.59 -19.53 -5.99
CA ALA A 42 -5.41 -20.68 -5.58
C ALA A 42 -6.65 -20.84 -6.47
N ARG A 43 -6.93 -19.85 -7.33
CA ARG A 43 -8.06 -19.79 -8.25
C ARG A 43 -7.73 -18.84 -9.41
N PRO A 44 -8.40 -18.97 -10.57
CA PRO A 44 -8.30 -17.98 -11.64
C PRO A 44 -8.60 -16.56 -11.13
N ALA A 45 -7.89 -15.56 -11.65
CA ALA A 45 -8.04 -14.14 -11.30
C ALA A 45 -7.74 -13.77 -9.82
N HIS A 46 -7.08 -14.65 -9.05
CA HIS A 46 -6.76 -14.36 -7.65
C HIS A 46 -5.90 -13.09 -7.48
N ASN A 47 -4.89 -12.89 -8.33
CA ASN A 47 -4.05 -11.69 -8.28
C ASN A 47 -4.81 -10.43 -8.75
N LEU A 48 -5.76 -10.55 -9.68
CA LEU A 48 -6.64 -9.44 -10.04
C LEU A 48 -7.50 -8.97 -8.85
N ASP A 49 -8.06 -9.91 -8.08
CA ASP A 49 -8.82 -9.59 -6.86
C ASP A 49 -7.94 -8.92 -5.80
N ARG A 50 -6.70 -9.41 -5.63
CA ARG A 50 -5.72 -8.78 -4.73
C ARG A 50 -5.39 -7.35 -5.17
N ALA A 51 -5.12 -7.14 -6.46
CA ALA A 51 -4.85 -5.82 -7.02
C ALA A 51 -6.01 -4.84 -6.77
N ARG A 52 -7.25 -5.26 -7.02
CA ARG A 52 -8.46 -4.44 -6.77
C ARG A 52 -8.57 -4.03 -5.30
N THR A 53 -8.27 -4.94 -4.38
CA THR A 53 -8.31 -4.65 -2.94
C THR A 53 -7.26 -3.60 -2.55
N GLN A 54 -6.03 -3.73 -3.05
CA GLN A 54 -4.96 -2.74 -2.78
C GLN A 54 -5.31 -1.36 -3.36
N ILE A 55 -5.87 -1.30 -4.58
CA ILE A 55 -6.30 -0.05 -5.21
C ILE A 55 -7.44 0.60 -4.42
N ALA A 56 -8.44 -0.19 -4.00
CA ALA A 56 -9.54 0.32 -3.17
C ALA A 56 -9.04 0.87 -1.83
N LEU A 57 -8.02 0.24 -1.24
CA LEU A 57 -7.39 0.71 -0.01
C LEU A 57 -6.62 2.02 -0.22
N VAL A 58 -5.88 2.17 -1.32
CA VAL A 58 -5.23 3.44 -1.69
C VAL A 58 -6.27 4.55 -1.85
N GLN A 59 -7.37 4.29 -2.55
CA GLN A 59 -8.46 5.27 -2.70
C GLN A 59 -9.07 5.66 -1.36
N ASP A 60 -9.15 4.72 -0.41
CA ASP A 60 -9.64 5.01 0.93
C ASP A 60 -8.66 5.85 1.76
N MET A 61 -7.36 5.56 1.67
CA MET A 61 -6.30 6.39 2.25
C MET A 61 -6.32 7.81 1.68
N GLU A 62 -6.55 7.96 0.37
CA GLU A 62 -6.65 9.28 -0.26
C GLU A 62 -7.87 10.07 0.22
N ARG A 63 -9.02 9.42 0.41
CA ARG A 63 -10.21 10.06 1.00
C ARG A 63 -9.99 10.47 2.46
N LYS A 64 -9.15 9.73 3.20
CA LYS A 64 -8.85 9.94 4.62
C LYS A 64 -7.49 10.61 4.84
N TRP A 65 -6.92 11.25 3.82
CA TRP A 65 -5.53 11.67 3.82
C TRP A 65 -5.19 12.64 4.97
N GLU A 66 -6.03 13.65 5.17
CA GLU A 66 -5.84 14.64 6.24
C GLU A 66 -5.98 14.02 7.64
N GLU A 67 -6.87 13.03 7.80
CA GLU A 67 -7.01 12.28 9.05
C GLU A 67 -5.75 11.46 9.34
N MET A 68 -5.23 10.73 8.36
CA MET A 68 -4.00 9.96 8.51
C MET A 68 -2.80 10.85 8.87
N LYS A 69 -2.65 12.01 8.23
CA LYS A 69 -1.59 12.97 8.55
C LYS A 69 -1.72 13.50 9.98
N LYS A 70 -2.93 13.86 10.38
CA LYS A 70 -3.21 14.35 11.73
C LYS A 70 -2.87 13.30 12.80
N GLU A 71 -3.24 12.04 12.60
CA GLU A 71 -2.98 10.96 13.57
C GLU A 71 -1.48 10.68 13.76
N VAL A 72 -0.66 10.88 12.73
CA VAL A 72 0.79 10.72 12.82
C VAL A 72 1.46 11.91 13.51
N LEU A 73 0.99 13.13 13.26
CA LEU A 73 1.56 14.37 13.81
C LEU A 73 1.13 14.65 15.27
N LEU A 74 0.08 14.01 15.76
CA LEU A 74 -0.39 14.12 17.14
C LEU A 74 0.30 13.16 18.12
N ARG A 75 1.26 12.35 17.65
CA ARG A 75 2.04 11.39 18.45
C ARG A 75 3.47 11.88 18.68
#